data_AF-A0A951Z724-F1
#
_entry.id   AF-A0A951Z724-F1
#
_cell.length_a   1.000
_cell.length_b   1.000
_cell.length_c   1.000
_cell.angle_alpha   90.00
_cell.angle_beta   90.00
_cell.angle_gamma   90.00
#
_symmetry.space_group_name_H-M   'P 1'
#
loop_
_entity.id
_entity.type
_entity.pdbx_description
1 polymer ?
#
loop_
_entity_poly.entity_id
_entity_poly.type
_entity_poly.pdbx_seq_one_letter_code
_entity_poly.pdbx_strand_id
1 'polypeptide(L)'
;LLDKSRGWLAIDPMGVVGEPAVEIAVFVRNLWQDRHKRTDPAAAMRRRIHAFCDLLGLERHRAHAWCFVLSMVSTAWSIEDGEDDWPESAAITRMLAG
;
A
#
# COMPACT_ATOMS: atom_id res chain seq x y z
N LEU A 1 6.32 -8.97 -15.17
CA LEU A 1 4.84 -9.04 -15.14
C LEU A 1 4.15 -8.40 -16.34
N LEU A 2 4.88 -7.80 -17.30
CA LEU A 2 4.32 -7.34 -18.55
C LEU A 2 4.35 -8.47 -19.58
N ASP A 3 3.18 -9.01 -19.92
CA ASP A 3 3.00 -9.91 -21.05
C ASP A 3 2.87 -9.08 -22.33
N LYS A 4 3.57 -9.47 -23.41
CA LYS A 4 3.58 -8.69 -24.66
C LYS A 4 2.22 -8.62 -25.35
N SER A 5 1.35 -9.60 -25.14
CA SER A 5 0.05 -9.72 -25.78
C SER A 5 -1.10 -9.33 -24.86
N ARG A 6 -1.01 -9.68 -23.58
CA ARG A 6 -2.07 -9.48 -22.57
C ARG A 6 -1.85 -8.25 -21.70
N GLY A 7 -0.69 -7.61 -21.79
CA GLY A 7 -0.35 -6.46 -20.96
C GLY A 7 0.01 -6.84 -19.53
N TRP A 8 -0.34 -5.99 -18.56
CA TRP A 8 -0.07 -6.23 -17.14
C TRP A 8 -1.02 -7.30 -16.59
N LEU A 9 -0.44 -8.35 -16.01
CA LEU A 9 -1.21 -9.44 -15.41
C LEU A 9 -1.04 -9.44 -13.89
N ALA A 10 -2.16 -9.53 -13.17
CA ALA A 10 -2.17 -9.84 -11.75
C ALA A 10 -1.67 -11.28 -11.53
N ILE A 11 -0.90 -11.48 -10.46
CA ILE A 11 -0.40 -12.79 -10.04
C ILE A 11 -0.76 -13.03 -8.58
N ASP A 12 -0.84 -14.31 -8.22
CA ASP A 12 -1.08 -14.77 -6.84
C ASP A 12 -2.28 -14.10 -6.15
N PRO A 13 -3.50 -14.15 -6.73
CA PRO A 13 -4.67 -13.58 -6.08
C PRO A 13 -5.11 -14.43 -4.88
N MET A 14 -5.30 -13.80 -3.73
CA MET A 14 -5.66 -14.48 -2.48
C MET A 14 -7.13 -14.91 -2.36
N GLY A 15 -8.00 -14.58 -3.33
CA GLY A 15 -9.41 -15.02 -3.38
C GLY A 15 -10.31 -14.52 -2.23
N VAL A 16 -9.88 -13.52 -1.47
CA VAL A 16 -10.61 -12.99 -0.31
C VAL A 16 -11.69 -12.00 -0.73
N VAL A 17 -12.90 -12.14 -0.16
CA VAL A 17 -13.97 -11.12 -0.27
C VAL A 17 -13.88 -10.19 0.94
N GLY A 18 -13.71 -8.89 0.71
CA GLY A 18 -13.52 -7.92 1.79
C GLY A 18 -13.74 -6.49 1.34
N GLU A 19 -13.30 -5.57 2.19
CA GLU A 19 -13.33 -4.13 1.91
C GLU A 19 -12.45 -3.77 0.70
N PRO A 20 -13.00 -3.16 -0.37
CA PRO A 20 -12.22 -2.82 -1.57
C PRO A 20 -11.05 -1.87 -1.33
N ALA A 21 -11.18 -0.95 -0.38
CA ALA A 21 -10.13 0.01 -0.06
C ALA A 21 -8.85 -0.62 0.50
N VAL A 22 -8.91 -1.86 1.00
CA VAL A 22 -7.75 -2.62 1.49
C VAL A 22 -6.74 -2.88 0.38
N GLU A 23 -7.19 -3.07 -0.86
CA GLU A 23 -6.31 -3.36 -2.01
C GLU A 23 -5.34 -2.20 -2.31
N ILE A 24 -5.75 -0.95 -2.02
CA ILE A 24 -4.90 0.23 -2.20
C ILE A 24 -3.68 0.15 -1.27
N ALA A 25 -3.87 -0.32 -0.03
CA ALA A 25 -2.83 -0.38 0.97
C ALA A 25 -1.67 -1.30 0.56
N VAL A 26 -2.00 -2.46 -0.04
CA VAL A 26 -1.02 -3.41 -0.56
C VAL A 26 -0.16 -2.77 -1.64
N PHE A 27 -0.79 -2.06 -2.58
CA PHE A 27 -0.08 -1.38 -3.67
C PHE A 27 0.83 -0.24 -3.16
N VAL A 28 0.31 0.55 -2.23
CA VAL A 28 1.02 1.65 -1.56
C VAL A 28 2.29 1.14 -0.86
N ARG A 29 2.20 0.01 -0.14
CA ARG A 29 3.34 -0.66 0.50
C ARG A 29 4.36 -1.16 -0.52
N ASN A 30 3.91 -1.84 -1.59
CA ASN A 30 4.81 -2.37 -2.61
C ASN A 30 5.64 -1.28 -3.30
N LEU A 31 5.11 -0.05 -3.39
CA LEU A 31 5.80 1.10 -3.95
C LEU A 31 6.61 1.92 -2.92
N TRP A 32 6.71 1.47 -1.68
CA TRP A 32 7.46 2.16 -0.62
C TRP A 32 8.94 2.27 -0.92
N GLN A 33 9.52 1.29 -1.62
CA GLN A 33 10.94 1.31 -1.97
C GLN A 33 11.31 2.48 -2.91
N ASP A 34 10.35 2.99 -3.68
CA ASP A 34 10.55 4.18 -4.52
C ASP A 34 10.68 5.48 -3.72
N ARG A 35 10.45 5.49 -2.40
CA ARG A 35 10.50 6.71 -1.57
C ARG A 35 11.81 7.47 -1.72
N HIS A 36 12.94 6.78 -1.81
CA HIS A 36 14.26 7.40 -1.93
C HIS A 36 14.45 8.17 -3.24
N LYS A 37 13.61 7.90 -4.25
CA LYS A 37 13.61 8.59 -5.55
C LYS A 37 12.71 9.83 -5.54
N ARG A 38 12.08 10.17 -4.41
CA ARG A 38 11.07 11.25 -4.31
C ARG A 38 11.53 12.31 -3.33
N THR A 39 11.45 13.57 -3.73
CA THR A 39 11.70 14.73 -2.87
C THR A 39 10.71 14.81 -1.71
N ASP A 40 9.46 14.41 -1.94
CA ASP A 40 8.40 14.32 -0.93
C ASP A 40 7.67 12.97 -1.06
N PRO A 41 8.14 11.93 -0.32
CA PRO A 41 7.51 10.62 -0.31
C PRO A 41 6.07 10.62 0.19
N ALA A 42 5.75 11.47 1.18
CA ALA A 42 4.41 11.53 1.77
C ALA A 42 3.39 12.09 0.78
N ALA A 43 3.73 13.18 0.08
CA ALA A 43 2.87 13.71 -0.97
C ALA A 43 2.77 12.74 -2.16
N ALA A 44 3.84 12.00 -2.50
CA ALA A 44 3.77 10.97 -3.53
C ALA A 44 2.81 9.83 -3.14
N MET A 45 2.83 9.42 -1.87
CA MET A 45 1.92 8.41 -1.32
C MET A 45 0.46 8.88 -1.39
N ARG A 46 0.16 10.07 -0.88
CA ARG A 46 -1.19 10.66 -0.91
C ARG A 46 -1.73 10.79 -2.33
N ARG A 47 -0.90 11.24 -3.28
CA ARG A 47 -1.29 11.31 -4.71
C ARG A 47 -1.65 9.95 -5.27
N ARG A 48 -0.90 8.90 -4.93
CA ARG A 48 -1.21 7.52 -5.38
C ARG A 48 -2.54 7.04 -4.81
N ILE A 49 -2.75 7.21 -3.50
CA ILE A 49 -4.02 6.84 -2.85
C ILE A 49 -5.19 7.56 -3.53
N HIS A 50 -5.08 8.89 -3.71
CA HIS A 50 -6.14 9.67 -4.36
C HIS A 50 -6.40 9.23 -5.80
N ALA A 51 -5.35 8.93 -6.58
CA ALA A 51 -5.51 8.44 -7.95
C ALA A 51 -6.28 7.11 -8.01
N PHE A 52 -6.01 6.18 -7.08
CA PHE A 52 -6.80 4.95 -6.98
C PHE A 52 -8.24 5.22 -6.56
N CYS A 53 -8.45 6.09 -5.58
CA CYS A 53 -9.80 6.46 -5.15
C CYS A 53 -10.62 7.06 -6.28
N ASP A 54 -10.02 7.97 -7.06
CA ASP A 54 -10.68 8.62 -8.19
C ASP A 54 -11.00 7.60 -9.31
N LEU A 55 -10.10 6.64 -9.56
CA LEU A 55 -10.30 5.60 -10.57
C LEU A 55 -11.36 4.57 -10.17
N LEU A 56 -11.40 4.20 -8.88
CA LEU A 56 -12.23 3.11 -8.35
C LEU A 56 -13.54 3.60 -7.71
N GLY A 57 -13.75 4.92 -7.63
CA GLY A 57 -14.91 5.51 -6.97
C GLY A 57 -14.94 5.30 -5.45
N LEU A 58 -13.76 5.24 -4.81
CA LEU A 58 -13.62 4.99 -3.37
C LEU A 58 -13.47 6.28 -2.57
N GLU A 59 -13.94 6.26 -1.32
CA GLU A 59 -13.83 7.39 -0.41
C GLU A 59 -12.39 7.53 0.11
N ARG A 60 -11.80 8.72 -0.03
CA ARG A 60 -10.37 8.97 0.20
C ARG A 60 -9.96 8.78 1.65
N HIS A 61 -10.77 9.26 2.60
CA HIS A 61 -10.49 9.10 4.02
C HIS A 61 -10.57 7.63 4.43
N ARG A 62 -11.56 6.87 3.95
CA ARG A 62 -11.68 5.42 4.16
C ARG A 62 -10.48 4.67 3.59
N ALA A 63 -10.05 4.99 2.37
CA ALA A 63 -8.85 4.41 1.77
C ALA A 63 -7.59 4.71 2.57
N HIS A 64 -7.42 5.95 3.03
CA HIS A 64 -6.30 6.32 3.87
C HIS A 64 -6.30 5.56 5.20
N ALA A 65 -7.45 5.45 5.86
CA ALA A 65 -7.62 4.70 7.10
C ALA A 65 -7.27 3.22 6.92
N TRP A 66 -7.69 2.59 5.82
CA TRP A 66 -7.31 1.21 5.51
C TRP A 66 -5.83 1.05 5.19
N CYS A 67 -5.22 2.02 4.50
CA CYS A 67 -3.77 2.04 4.31
C CYS A 67 -3.03 2.07 5.64
N PHE A 68 -3.49 2.89 6.58
CA PHE A 68 -2.92 2.97 7.92
C PHE A 68 -3.08 1.63 8.67
N VAL A 69 -4.29 1.08 8.76
CA VAL A 69 -4.56 -0.20 9.43
C VAL A 69 -3.70 -1.33 8.85
N LEU A 70 -3.65 -1.48 7.53
CA LEU A 70 -2.90 -2.57 6.91
C LEU A 70 -1.39 -2.40 7.07
N SER A 71 -0.89 -1.16 7.15
CA SER A 71 0.53 -0.92 7.49
C SER A 71 0.87 -1.37 8.91
N MET A 72 -0.05 -1.18 9.87
CA MET A 72 0.12 -1.69 11.24
C MET A 72 0.12 -3.21 11.27
N VAL A 73 -0.81 -3.86 10.55
CA VAL A 73 -0.85 -5.33 10.44
C VAL A 73 0.43 -5.86 9.81
N SER A 74 0.90 -5.24 8.72
CA SER A 74 2.15 -5.62 8.07
C SER A 74 3.34 -5.49 9.02
N THR A 75 3.37 -4.42 9.83
CA THR A 75 4.41 -4.25 10.86
C THR A 75 4.33 -5.32 11.94
N ALA A 76 3.13 -5.70 12.37
CA ALA A 76 2.94 -6.76 13.37
C ALA A 76 3.43 -8.12 12.84
N TRP A 77 3.13 -8.46 11.58
CA TRP A 77 3.63 -9.67 10.93
C TRP A 77 5.16 -9.68 10.83
N SER A 78 5.79 -8.58 10.39
CA SER A 78 7.26 -8.53 10.33
C SER A 78 7.91 -8.75 11.72
N ILE A 79 7.29 -8.26 12.79
CA ILE A 79 7.75 -8.53 14.17
C ILE A 79 7.53 -9.99 14.57
N GLU A 80 6.35 -10.55 14.28
CA GLU A 80 5.98 -11.93 14.60
C GLU A 80 6.88 -12.94 13.88
N ASP A 81 7.18 -12.69 12.62
CA ASP A 81 8.02 -13.54 11.77
C ASP A 81 9.52 -13.36 12.03
N GLY A 82 9.90 -12.39 12.89
CA GLY A 82 11.29 -12.10 13.23
C GLY A 82 12.06 -11.46 12.06
N GLU A 83 11.39 -10.73 11.18
CA GLU A 83 11.99 -10.02 10.05
C GLU A 83 12.76 -8.78 10.56
N ASP A 84 14.01 -8.60 10.12
CA ASP A 84 14.83 -7.44 10.52
C ASP A 84 14.36 -6.12 9.88
N ASP A 85 13.48 -6.15 8.88
CA ASP A 85 12.99 -4.99 8.13
C ASP A 85 11.70 -4.37 8.70
N TRP A 86 11.19 -4.88 9.83
CA TRP A 86 10.04 -4.30 10.54
C TRP A 86 10.13 -2.77 10.78
N PRO A 87 11.32 -2.13 10.97
CA PRO A 87 11.40 -0.68 11.10
C PRO A 87 10.93 0.06 9.84
N GLU A 88 11.08 -0.55 8.66
CA GLU A 88 10.63 0.03 7.40
C GLU A 88 9.12 -0.12 7.20
N SER A 89 8.54 -1.24 7.62
CA SER A 89 7.08 -1.41 7.72
C SER A 89 6.49 -0.35 8.65
N ALA A 90 7.11 -0.12 9.82
CA ALA A 90 6.69 0.91 10.77
C ALA A 90 6.84 2.34 10.22
N ALA A 91 7.82 2.59 9.34
CA ALA A 91 8.01 3.90 8.73
C ALA A 91 6.83 4.30 7.82
N ILE A 92 6.22 3.33 7.12
CA ILE A 92 4.99 3.54 6.35
C ILE A 92 3.85 3.94 7.28
N THR A 93 3.68 3.21 8.40
CA THR A 93 2.65 3.51 9.41
C THR A 93 2.78 4.92 9.96
N ARG A 94 3.99 5.35 10.33
CA ARG A 94 4.24 6.71 10.82
C ARG A 94 3.89 7.77 9.77
N MET A 95 4.18 7.49 8.51
CA MET A 95 3.87 8.43 7.42
C MET A 95 2.35 8.55 7.17
N LEU A 96 1.59 7.48 7.40
CA LEU A 96 0.12 7.46 7.26
C LEU A 96 -0.60 7.90 8.55
N ALA A 97 0.09 8.06 9.67
CA ALA A 97 -0.48 8.56 10.92
C ALA A 97 -0.65 10.09 10.94
N GLY A 98 -0.03 10.80 9.97
CA GLY A 98 0.00 12.26 9.87
C GLY A 98 -1.08 12.87 9.00
#